data_AF-A0A1I0M459-F1
#
_entry.id   AF-A0A1I0M459-F1
#
_cell.length_a   1.000
_cell.length_b   1.000
_cell.length_c   1.000
_cell.angle_alpha   90.00
_cell.angle_beta   90.00
_cell.angle_gamma   90.00
#
_symmetry.space_group_name_H-M   'P 1'
#
loop_
_entity.id
_entity.type
_entity.pdbx_description
1 polymer ?
#
loop_
_entity_poly.entity_id
_entity_poly.type
_entity_poly.pdbx_seq_one_letter_code
_entity_poly.pdbx_strand_id
1 'polypeptide(L)'
;MRKTIWLAMAFLMTVAAGAQKREFRGAWIQCVNGQFQGMGKEKMQQTLTYQLDELQKDGVNVIIFQVRPECDALYASKIEPWSRFLTGKQGVAPSPYWDPLQWMIDESHKRGMELHAWINPYRAKTKSTKQLASNHIAVRKPTSCFAYDELFVLNPGIPENRDYICEVAKDIVSRYDIDGIHMDDYFYPYPVKGETIPDDELFMEYSNGIKNQDDWRRYNVNLFIEQFYKTVHETKPWVKVGISPFGIYRNKKSSPVGSNTNGIQNYDDLYADILLWVNNGWLDYCVPQLYWEIGNKNADYQTLIKWWSQHAAARPLIIGEDVERTVKYADQNNPNIHQLPAKMTLHRQLPNIKGTVLWYAKAAVDNIGNYGTALRTAYWKYPSLQPVMPFIDGKAPGKVKKLKPIWIDGDYVLFWTAPKGTGWEDKAEKYVVYRFAKGEFINTDDPSKICAITDKTFLKLPYQQGKEKWVYVVTALDRLQNESKAVKRKIKL
;
A
#
# COMPACT_ATOMS: atom_id res chain seq x y z
N MET A 1 1.09 27.00 -61.27
CA MET A 1 0.52 25.89 -60.47
C MET A 1 1.29 25.80 -59.16
N ARG A 2 0.79 26.44 -58.09
CA ARG A 2 1.40 26.43 -56.74
C ARG A 2 0.65 25.41 -55.88
N LYS A 3 1.37 24.43 -55.34
CA LYS A 3 0.86 23.43 -54.41
C LYS A 3 0.72 24.05 -53.02
N THR A 4 -0.51 24.12 -52.51
CA THR A 4 -0.83 24.43 -51.12
C THR A 4 -0.82 23.13 -50.32
N ILE A 5 0.18 22.95 -49.46
CA ILE A 5 0.21 21.88 -48.46
C ILE A 5 -0.56 22.41 -47.25
N TRP A 6 -1.72 21.80 -46.97
CA TRP A 6 -2.42 22.00 -45.71
C TRP A 6 -1.70 21.18 -44.63
N LEU A 7 -0.92 21.84 -43.77
CA LEU A 7 -0.52 21.27 -42.48
C LEU A 7 -1.75 21.26 -41.58
N ALA A 8 -2.30 20.08 -41.32
CA ALA A 8 -3.20 19.86 -40.20
C ALA A 8 -2.37 19.94 -38.91
N MET A 9 -2.38 21.12 -38.28
CA MET A 9 -1.94 21.30 -36.90
C MET A 9 -2.93 20.55 -36.01
N ALA A 10 -2.61 19.30 -35.67
CA ALA A 10 -3.29 18.59 -34.60
C ALA A 10 -2.97 19.31 -33.29
N PHE A 11 -3.92 20.13 -32.83
CA PHE A 11 -3.93 20.68 -31.48
C PHE A 11 -4.01 19.49 -30.51
N LEU A 12 -2.86 19.07 -29.98
CA LEU A 12 -2.80 18.35 -28.71
C LEU A 12 -3.38 19.31 -27.67
N MET A 13 -4.68 19.23 -27.41
CA MET A 13 -5.20 19.63 -26.11
C MET A 13 -4.60 18.64 -25.11
N THR A 14 -3.43 19.00 -24.58
CA THR A 14 -2.99 18.52 -23.29
C THR A 14 -4.09 18.90 -22.31
N VAL A 15 -4.98 17.97 -22.01
CA VAL A 15 -5.75 18.05 -20.77
C VAL A 15 -4.68 17.94 -19.69
N ALA A 16 -4.19 19.10 -19.23
CA ALA A 16 -3.48 19.24 -17.98
C ALA A 16 -4.50 18.97 -16.87
N ALA A 17 -4.97 17.72 -16.78
CA ALA A 17 -5.60 17.20 -15.59
C ALA A 17 -4.49 17.20 -14.54
N GLY A 18 -4.54 18.20 -13.66
CA GLY A 18 -3.47 18.48 -12.70
C GLY A 18 -3.12 17.26 -11.86
N ALA A 19 -1.84 17.14 -11.52
CA ALA A 19 -1.39 16.15 -10.54
C ALA A 19 -2.26 16.25 -9.27
N GLN A 20 -2.68 15.10 -8.73
CA GLN A 20 -3.48 15.07 -7.51
C GLN A 20 -2.58 15.34 -6.31
N LYS A 21 -2.98 16.26 -5.43
CA LYS A 21 -2.28 16.50 -4.15
C LYS A 21 -2.30 15.27 -3.23
N ARG A 22 -3.34 14.44 -3.33
CA ARG A 22 -3.53 13.26 -2.49
C ARG A 22 -3.62 12.02 -3.35
N GLU A 23 -2.69 11.10 -3.16
CA GLU A 23 -2.57 9.87 -3.92
C GLU A 23 -1.75 8.86 -3.09
N PHE A 24 -2.30 7.65 -2.92
CA PHE A 24 -1.57 6.53 -2.32
C PHE A 24 -0.59 5.98 -3.37
N ARG A 25 0.71 6.12 -3.14
CA ARG A 25 1.75 5.64 -4.05
C ARG A 25 2.56 4.58 -3.33
N GLY A 26 2.10 3.34 -3.48
CA GLY A 26 2.62 2.19 -2.76
C GLY A 26 3.63 1.36 -3.54
N ALA A 27 4.46 0.59 -2.85
CA ALA A 27 5.27 -0.47 -3.46
C ALA A 27 5.40 -1.68 -2.53
N TRP A 28 5.23 -2.90 -3.07
CA TRP A 28 5.40 -4.14 -2.31
C TRP A 28 6.84 -4.63 -2.33
N ILE A 29 7.41 -4.85 -1.14
CA ILE A 29 8.71 -5.50 -0.94
C ILE A 29 8.46 -6.86 -0.28
N GLN A 30 8.54 -7.94 -1.06
CA GLN A 30 8.30 -9.32 -0.63
C GLN A 30 9.59 -10.05 -0.26
N CYS A 31 9.58 -10.87 0.80
CA CYS A 31 10.73 -11.74 1.11
C CYS A 31 10.58 -13.14 0.48
N VAL A 32 9.35 -13.56 0.19
CA VAL A 32 9.02 -14.94 -0.24
C VAL A 32 9.64 -15.35 -1.57
N ASN A 33 10.01 -14.38 -2.43
CA ASN A 33 10.74 -14.63 -3.68
C ASN A 33 12.22 -14.99 -3.48
N GLY A 34 12.70 -14.99 -2.24
CA GLY A 34 14.08 -15.31 -1.90
C GLY A 34 15.06 -14.17 -2.11
N GLN A 35 14.61 -12.92 -2.33
CA GLN A 35 15.52 -11.80 -2.63
C GLN A 35 16.56 -11.52 -1.54
N PHE A 36 16.35 -11.99 -0.32
CA PHE A 36 17.28 -11.84 0.81
C PHE A 36 18.07 -13.11 1.13
N GLN A 37 17.82 -14.21 0.43
CA GLN A 37 18.49 -15.49 0.72
C GLN A 37 20.00 -15.38 0.49
N GLY A 38 20.77 -15.82 1.49
CA GLY A 38 22.23 -15.74 1.46
C GLY A 38 22.81 -14.35 1.75
N MET A 39 21.99 -13.33 2.00
CA MET A 39 22.46 -12.01 2.39
C MET A 39 22.69 -11.92 3.90
N GLY A 40 23.88 -11.47 4.31
CA GLY A 40 24.11 -10.98 5.67
C GLY A 40 23.40 -9.64 5.92
N LYS A 41 23.33 -9.24 7.19
CA LYS A 41 22.69 -7.99 7.66
C LYS A 41 23.09 -6.77 6.81
N GLU A 42 24.39 -6.51 6.68
CA GLU A 42 24.90 -5.30 6.03
C GLU A 42 24.48 -5.26 4.55
N LYS A 43 24.55 -6.41 3.86
CA LYS A 43 24.16 -6.49 2.45
C LYS A 43 22.66 -6.31 2.26
N MET A 44 21.84 -6.92 3.11
CA MET A 44 20.39 -6.75 3.07
C MET A 44 19.99 -5.30 3.34
N GLN A 45 20.58 -4.66 4.35
CA GLN A 45 20.35 -3.23 4.65
C GLN A 45 20.76 -2.34 3.48
N GLN A 46 21.93 -2.57 2.85
CA GLN A 46 22.35 -1.83 1.66
C GLN A 46 21.37 -1.98 0.49
N THR A 47 20.93 -3.22 0.21
CA THR A 47 19.95 -3.49 -0.86
C THR A 47 18.62 -2.80 -0.57
N LEU A 48 18.11 -2.87 0.66
CA LEU A 48 16.86 -2.21 1.04
C LEU A 48 16.99 -0.69 1.02
N THR A 49 18.10 -0.12 1.52
CA THR A 49 18.38 1.33 1.43
C THR A 49 18.32 1.80 -0.02
N TYR A 50 18.97 1.08 -0.94
CA TYR A 50 18.93 1.41 -2.36
C TYR A 50 17.50 1.36 -2.94
N GLN A 51 16.74 0.30 -2.61
CA GLN A 51 15.34 0.20 -3.04
C GLN A 51 14.50 1.38 -2.50
N LEU A 52 14.62 1.72 -1.22
CA LEU A 52 13.88 2.82 -0.60
C LEU A 52 14.26 4.18 -1.21
N ASP A 53 15.54 4.40 -1.51
CA ASP A 53 16.01 5.63 -2.16
C ASP A 53 15.45 5.77 -3.58
N GLU A 54 15.47 4.71 -4.40
CA GLU A 54 14.92 4.77 -5.75
C GLU A 54 13.40 4.93 -5.75
N LEU A 55 12.68 4.20 -4.90
CA LEU A 55 11.23 4.33 -4.75
C LEU A 55 10.84 5.75 -4.30
N GLN A 56 11.59 6.35 -3.36
CA GLN A 56 11.37 7.73 -2.95
C GLN A 56 11.56 8.71 -4.13
N LYS A 57 12.62 8.52 -4.94
CA LYS A 57 12.83 9.35 -6.14
C LYS A 57 11.74 9.16 -7.18
N ASP A 58 11.16 7.95 -7.28
CA ASP A 58 9.99 7.66 -8.12
C ASP A 58 8.70 8.31 -7.63
N GLY A 59 8.66 8.75 -6.36
CA GLY A 59 7.52 9.42 -5.76
C GLY A 59 6.64 8.52 -4.89
N VAL A 60 7.10 7.30 -4.56
CA VAL A 60 6.45 6.39 -3.61
C VAL A 60 6.37 7.05 -2.23
N ASN A 61 5.22 6.93 -1.58
CA ASN A 61 4.95 7.48 -0.26
C ASN A 61 4.46 6.43 0.75
N VAL A 62 4.27 5.17 0.34
CA VAL A 62 3.96 4.04 1.22
C VAL A 62 4.77 2.80 0.81
N ILE A 63 5.42 2.17 1.78
CA ILE A 63 6.11 0.89 1.61
C ILE A 63 5.28 -0.21 2.26
N ILE A 64 4.99 -1.26 1.50
CA ILE A 64 4.29 -2.44 2.01
C ILE A 64 5.32 -3.58 2.11
N PHE A 65 5.79 -3.86 3.32
CA PHE A 65 6.90 -4.78 3.56
C PHE A 65 6.41 -6.11 4.14
N GLN A 66 6.74 -7.23 3.48
CA GLN A 66 6.32 -8.55 3.95
C GLN A 66 7.05 -8.93 5.24
N VAL A 67 6.32 -8.98 6.35
CA VAL A 67 6.86 -9.33 7.68
C VAL A 67 6.48 -10.73 8.14
N ARG A 68 5.40 -11.29 7.60
CA ARG A 68 4.89 -12.63 7.93
C ARG A 68 4.53 -13.43 6.69
N PRO A 69 5.50 -14.12 6.06
CA PRO A 69 5.27 -14.83 4.80
C PRO A 69 4.63 -16.22 4.97
N GLU A 70 4.95 -16.96 6.05
CA GLU A 70 4.47 -18.34 6.25
C GLU A 70 4.38 -18.75 7.74
N CYS A 71 3.62 -18.02 8.56
CA CYS A 71 3.56 -18.19 10.04
C CYS A 71 4.92 -18.10 10.73
N ASP A 72 5.80 -17.27 10.17
CA ASP A 72 7.12 -16.92 10.67
C ASP A 72 7.33 -15.40 10.55
N ALA A 73 8.36 -14.88 11.21
CA ALA A 73 8.51 -13.44 11.44
C ALA A 73 9.83 -12.88 10.89
N LEU A 74 9.75 -11.78 10.13
CA LEU A 74 10.90 -10.92 9.80
C LEU A 74 11.08 -9.81 10.85
N TYR A 75 10.83 -10.16 12.11
CA TYR A 75 10.92 -9.30 13.28
C TYR A 75 11.05 -10.16 14.53
N ALA A 76 11.48 -9.57 15.66
CA ALA A 76 11.58 -10.33 16.90
C ALA A 76 10.17 -10.64 17.43
N SER A 77 9.72 -11.89 17.27
CA SER A 77 8.42 -12.37 17.77
C SER A 77 8.60 -13.35 18.93
N LYS A 78 7.70 -13.27 19.91
CA LYS A 78 7.56 -14.29 20.97
C LYS A 78 6.52 -15.36 20.62
N ILE A 79 5.73 -15.13 19.56
CA ILE A 79 4.62 -15.99 19.13
C ILE A 79 5.08 -16.89 17.99
N GLU A 80 5.77 -16.32 17.00
CA GLU A 80 6.19 -16.98 15.76
C GLU A 80 7.71 -17.14 15.65
N PRO A 81 8.21 -18.20 14.99
CA PRO A 81 9.63 -18.37 14.74
C PRO A 81 10.18 -17.30 13.81
N TRP A 82 11.48 -17.01 13.92
CA TRP A 82 12.18 -16.22 12.91
C TRP A 82 12.05 -16.83 11.52
N SER A 83 11.88 -15.97 10.51
CA SER A 83 11.68 -16.42 9.15
C SER A 83 12.93 -17.00 8.52
N ARG A 84 12.77 -18.12 7.83
CA ARG A 84 13.85 -18.71 7.03
C ARG A 84 14.28 -17.83 5.86
N PHE A 85 13.46 -16.86 5.44
CA PHE A 85 13.83 -15.94 4.36
C PHE A 85 14.96 -14.98 4.75
N LEU A 86 15.29 -14.89 6.06
CA LEU A 86 16.44 -14.13 6.55
C LEU A 86 17.71 -14.97 6.64
N THR A 87 17.62 -16.21 7.16
CA THR A 87 18.81 -16.99 7.57
C THR A 87 18.93 -18.35 6.88
N GLY A 88 17.97 -18.72 6.03
CA GLY A 88 17.85 -20.04 5.42
C GLY A 88 17.17 -21.09 6.30
N LYS A 89 16.98 -20.83 7.61
CA LYS A 89 16.37 -21.77 8.56
C LYS A 89 15.37 -21.09 9.49
N GLN A 90 14.15 -21.62 9.58
CA GLN A 90 13.14 -21.08 10.49
C GLN A 90 13.59 -21.21 11.96
N GLY A 91 13.20 -20.22 12.78
CA GLY A 91 13.50 -20.17 14.20
C GLY A 91 14.91 -19.66 14.54
N VAL A 92 15.76 -19.38 13.53
CA VAL A 92 17.11 -18.84 13.73
C VAL A 92 17.10 -17.33 13.52
N ALA A 93 17.41 -16.59 14.58
CA ALA A 93 17.57 -15.13 14.53
C ALA A 93 18.75 -14.73 13.62
N PRO A 94 18.70 -13.57 12.94
CA PRO A 94 19.82 -13.09 12.15
C PRO A 94 21.05 -12.82 13.03
N SER A 95 22.24 -13.10 12.49
CA SER A 95 23.53 -12.83 13.13
C SER A 95 24.49 -12.13 12.16
N PRO A 96 25.05 -10.94 12.48
CA PRO A 96 24.80 -10.14 13.68
C PRO A 96 23.32 -9.77 13.88
N TYR A 97 22.89 -9.65 15.13
CA TYR A 97 21.50 -9.37 15.45
C TYR A 97 21.01 -8.05 14.86
N TRP A 98 19.77 -8.08 14.36
CA TRP A 98 18.96 -6.93 14.01
C TRP A 98 17.48 -7.34 13.86
N ASP A 99 16.58 -6.36 13.96
CA ASP A 99 15.15 -6.54 13.70
C ASP A 99 14.81 -5.87 12.35
N PRO A 100 14.49 -6.65 11.30
CA PRO A 100 14.22 -6.09 9.97
C PRO A 100 12.98 -5.19 9.90
N LEU A 101 11.90 -5.51 10.63
CA LEU A 101 10.72 -4.65 10.68
C LEU A 101 11.06 -3.30 11.32
N GLN A 102 11.71 -3.29 12.48
CA GLN A 102 12.09 -2.02 13.12
C GLN A 102 12.99 -1.18 12.19
N TRP A 103 13.97 -1.81 11.55
CA TRP A 103 14.85 -1.12 10.62
C TRP A 103 14.09 -0.53 9.42
N MET A 104 13.13 -1.27 8.86
CA MET A 104 12.30 -0.79 7.75
C MET A 104 11.40 0.38 8.15
N ILE A 105 10.90 0.42 9.39
CA ILE A 105 10.13 1.56 9.92
C ILE A 105 11.02 2.79 9.94
N ASP A 106 12.16 2.69 10.62
CA ASP A 106 13.09 3.81 10.80
C ASP A 106 13.55 4.38 9.45
N GLU A 107 13.91 3.52 8.49
CA GLU A 107 14.39 3.95 7.18
C GLU A 107 13.29 4.51 6.27
N SER A 108 12.06 3.99 6.37
CA SER A 108 10.93 4.53 5.61
C SER A 108 10.51 5.90 6.14
N HIS A 109 10.42 6.03 7.47
CA HIS A 109 10.04 7.27 8.15
C HIS A 109 11.07 8.39 7.92
N LYS A 110 12.38 8.08 7.95
CA LYS A 110 13.45 9.03 7.57
C LYS A 110 13.27 9.61 6.16
N ARG A 111 12.63 8.86 5.27
CA ARG A 111 12.32 9.26 3.88
C ARG A 111 10.92 9.86 3.73
N GLY A 112 10.19 10.02 4.83
CA GLY A 112 8.82 10.54 4.84
C GLY A 112 7.77 9.56 4.31
N MET A 113 8.15 8.30 4.04
CA MET A 113 7.25 7.23 3.56
C MET A 113 6.60 6.53 4.76
N GLU A 114 5.34 6.14 4.60
CA GLU A 114 4.66 5.27 5.58
C GLU A 114 5.15 3.82 5.43
N LEU A 115 5.19 3.04 6.52
CA LEU A 115 5.43 1.60 6.47
C LEU A 115 4.17 0.82 6.87
N HIS A 116 3.72 -0.04 5.96
CA HIS A 116 2.64 -0.97 6.18
C HIS A 116 3.19 -2.40 6.30
N ALA A 117 2.99 -3.03 7.46
CA ALA A 117 3.43 -4.40 7.72
C ALA A 117 2.53 -5.39 6.97
N TRP A 118 3.07 -6.09 5.98
CA TRP A 118 2.33 -7.09 5.21
C TRP A 118 2.44 -8.48 5.83
N ILE A 119 1.29 -9.05 6.14
CA ILE A 119 1.13 -10.41 6.65
C ILE A 119 0.38 -11.26 5.62
N ASN A 120 0.82 -12.50 5.43
CA ASN A 120 -0.05 -13.54 4.91
C ASN A 120 -0.80 -14.15 6.11
N PRO A 121 -2.15 -14.18 6.12
CA PRO A 121 -2.90 -14.61 7.31
C PRO A 121 -2.84 -16.14 7.53
N TYR A 122 -3.05 -16.95 6.49
CA TYR A 122 -3.30 -18.38 6.67
C TYR A 122 -2.14 -19.28 6.25
N ARG A 123 -1.21 -18.82 5.41
CA ARG A 123 -0.10 -19.66 4.98
C ARG A 123 0.80 -19.99 6.17
N ALA A 124 0.95 -21.28 6.46
CA ALA A 124 1.81 -21.81 7.50
C ALA A 124 3.06 -22.51 6.95
N LYS A 125 3.06 -22.87 5.65
CA LYS A 125 4.21 -23.48 4.98
C LYS A 125 4.09 -23.31 3.47
N THR A 126 5.14 -22.84 2.81
CA THR A 126 5.29 -22.88 1.34
C THR A 126 5.87 -24.22 0.85
N LYS A 127 5.75 -24.51 -0.45
CA LYS A 127 6.36 -25.70 -1.10
C LYS A 127 7.88 -25.80 -0.92
N SER A 128 8.55 -24.65 -0.86
CA SER A 128 10.02 -24.57 -0.71
C SER A 128 10.49 -24.75 0.73
N THR A 129 9.58 -24.72 1.72
CA THR A 129 9.91 -24.94 3.13
C THR A 129 10.02 -26.44 3.42
N LYS A 130 11.22 -26.87 3.82
CA LYS A 130 11.52 -28.30 4.05
C LYS A 130 11.48 -28.70 5.52
N GLN A 131 11.66 -27.75 6.43
CA GLN A 131 11.64 -27.98 7.87
C GLN A 131 10.96 -26.82 8.58
N LEU A 132 10.10 -27.15 9.56
CA LEU A 132 9.47 -26.19 10.45
C LEU A 132 10.21 -26.13 11.78
N ALA A 133 10.27 -24.95 12.39
CA ALA A 133 10.83 -24.80 13.73
C ALA A 133 9.95 -25.52 14.79
N SER A 134 10.54 -25.97 15.90
CA SER A 134 9.81 -26.71 16.94
C SER A 134 8.70 -25.90 17.61
N ASN A 135 8.82 -24.57 17.65
CA ASN A 135 7.82 -23.65 18.17
C ASN A 135 6.77 -23.21 17.12
N HIS A 136 6.85 -23.68 15.88
CA HIS A 136 5.93 -23.33 14.81
C HIS A 136 4.50 -23.84 15.08
N ILE A 137 3.46 -23.10 14.69
CA ILE A 137 2.06 -23.44 14.98
C ILE A 137 1.65 -24.82 14.45
N ALA A 138 2.01 -25.13 13.20
CA ALA A 138 1.75 -26.44 12.61
C ALA A 138 2.48 -27.62 13.29
N VAL A 139 3.50 -27.34 14.11
CA VAL A 139 4.21 -28.36 14.92
C VAL A 139 3.57 -28.47 16.30
N ARG A 140 3.30 -27.33 16.96
CA ARG A 140 2.73 -27.30 18.31
C ARG A 140 1.24 -27.70 18.35
N LYS A 141 0.50 -27.42 17.28
CA LYS A 141 -0.92 -27.73 17.10
C LYS A 141 -1.17 -28.22 15.67
N PRO A 142 -0.83 -29.49 15.34
CA PRO A 142 -0.96 -29.99 13.97
C PRO A 142 -2.38 -29.88 13.39
N THR A 143 -3.41 -30.03 14.22
CA THR A 143 -4.83 -29.91 13.82
C THR A 143 -5.26 -28.49 13.46
N SER A 144 -4.46 -27.46 13.79
CA SER A 144 -4.72 -26.08 13.34
C SER A 144 -4.52 -25.91 11.84
N CYS A 145 -3.78 -26.79 11.17
CA CYS A 145 -3.49 -26.67 9.75
C CYS A 145 -4.03 -27.85 8.96
N PHE A 146 -4.31 -27.62 7.68
CA PHE A 146 -4.46 -28.69 6.70
C PHE A 146 -3.38 -28.60 5.61
N ALA A 147 -3.09 -29.73 4.98
CA ALA A 147 -2.22 -29.81 3.81
C ALA A 147 -3.03 -29.60 2.53
N TYR A 148 -2.49 -28.82 1.59
CA TYR A 148 -3.11 -28.59 0.29
C TYR A 148 -2.02 -28.21 -0.71
N ASP A 149 -1.86 -28.97 -1.80
CA ASP A 149 -0.84 -28.72 -2.83
C ASP A 149 0.55 -28.44 -2.22
N GLU A 150 1.05 -29.35 -1.36
CA GLU A 150 2.32 -29.23 -0.62
C GLU A 150 2.45 -28.01 0.34
N LEU A 151 1.43 -27.15 0.45
CA LEU A 151 1.33 -26.09 1.44
C LEU A 151 0.80 -26.64 2.76
N PHE A 152 1.07 -25.93 3.85
CA PHE A 152 0.21 -25.97 5.04
C PHE A 152 -0.52 -24.65 5.16
N VAL A 153 -1.81 -24.74 5.43
CA VAL A 153 -2.72 -23.60 5.57
C VAL A 153 -3.40 -23.71 6.94
N LEU A 154 -3.32 -22.65 7.75
CA LEU A 154 -4.15 -22.51 8.95
C LEU A 154 -5.61 -22.58 8.52
N ASN A 155 -6.37 -23.51 9.08
CA ASN A 155 -7.74 -23.72 8.69
C ASN A 155 -8.61 -22.51 9.10
N PRO A 156 -9.20 -21.75 8.16
CA PRO A 156 -10.01 -20.58 8.49
C PRO A 156 -11.28 -20.93 9.28
N GLY A 157 -11.76 -22.18 9.19
CA GLY A 157 -12.94 -22.63 9.92
C GLY A 157 -12.72 -22.88 11.42
N ILE A 158 -11.48 -22.79 11.92
CA ILE A 158 -11.14 -23.00 13.33
C ILE A 158 -11.06 -21.63 14.04
N PRO A 159 -11.95 -21.33 15.02
CA PRO A 159 -11.94 -20.06 15.75
C PRO A 159 -10.58 -19.70 16.38
N GLU A 160 -9.87 -20.67 16.94
CA GLU A 160 -8.58 -20.47 17.59
C GLU A 160 -7.49 -20.00 16.61
N ASN A 161 -7.60 -20.34 15.32
CA ASN A 161 -6.67 -19.85 14.31
C ASN A 161 -6.91 -18.37 14.01
N ARG A 162 -8.18 -17.93 14.01
CA ARG A 162 -8.55 -16.52 13.89
C ARG A 162 -7.98 -15.71 15.06
N ASP A 163 -8.15 -16.22 16.28
CA ASP A 163 -7.62 -15.60 17.50
C ASP A 163 -6.09 -15.51 17.48
N TYR A 164 -5.42 -16.58 17.06
CA TYR A 164 -3.97 -16.63 16.91
C TYR A 164 -3.44 -15.57 15.93
N ILE A 165 -4.08 -15.41 14.76
CA ILE A 165 -3.66 -14.38 13.79
C ILE A 165 -3.90 -12.97 14.37
N CYS A 166 -4.99 -12.76 15.11
CA CYS A 166 -5.26 -11.50 15.79
C CYS A 166 -4.24 -11.21 16.90
N GLU A 167 -3.78 -12.22 17.63
CA GLU A 167 -2.71 -12.10 18.63
C GLU A 167 -1.40 -11.64 17.98
N VAL A 168 -1.03 -12.23 16.85
CA VAL A 168 0.16 -11.81 16.07
C VAL A 168 0.02 -10.37 15.58
N ALA A 169 -1.15 -10.00 15.04
CA ALA A 169 -1.40 -8.62 14.60
C ALA A 169 -1.30 -7.62 15.77
N LYS A 170 -1.89 -7.95 16.92
CA LYS A 170 -1.82 -7.15 18.14
C LYS A 170 -0.39 -6.99 18.65
N ASP A 171 0.43 -8.04 18.61
CA ASP A 171 1.84 -7.98 18.97
C ASP A 171 2.62 -7.00 18.06
N ILE A 172 2.42 -7.08 16.75
CA ILE A 172 3.05 -6.16 15.79
C ILE A 172 2.57 -4.72 16.06
N VAL A 173 1.25 -4.51 16.08
CA VAL A 173 0.64 -3.18 16.21
C VAL A 173 1.03 -2.55 17.53
N SER A 174 1.06 -3.28 18.64
CA SER A 174 1.42 -2.70 19.95
C SER A 174 2.89 -2.26 20.02
N ARG A 175 3.82 -3.03 19.48
CA ARG A 175 5.27 -2.81 19.68
C ARG A 175 5.92 -1.92 18.64
N TYR A 176 5.46 -1.97 17.39
CA TYR A 176 6.11 -1.27 16.29
C TYR A 176 5.34 -0.01 15.89
N ASP A 177 6.06 1.02 15.46
CA ASP A 177 5.48 2.29 15.00
C ASP A 177 5.08 2.22 13.51
N ILE A 178 4.33 1.18 13.14
CA ILE A 178 3.79 1.02 11.79
C ILE A 178 2.67 2.03 11.51
N ASP A 179 2.49 2.35 10.23
CA ASP A 179 1.40 3.22 9.76
C ASP A 179 0.18 2.42 9.30
N GLY A 180 0.40 1.15 8.95
CA GLY A 180 -0.65 0.23 8.56
C GLY A 180 -0.26 -1.23 8.69
N ILE A 181 -1.25 -2.11 8.63
CA ILE A 181 -1.11 -3.54 8.45
C ILE A 181 -1.83 -3.93 7.16
N HIS A 182 -1.24 -4.85 6.41
CA HIS A 182 -1.68 -5.18 5.07
C HIS A 182 -1.82 -6.70 4.89
N MET A 183 -2.92 -7.14 4.30
CA MET A 183 -3.11 -8.52 3.87
C MET A 183 -3.18 -8.58 2.34
N ASP A 184 -2.60 -9.62 1.77
CA ASP A 184 -2.68 -9.92 0.34
C ASP A 184 -3.93 -10.79 0.03
N ASP A 185 -3.85 -11.59 -1.02
CA ASP A 185 -4.97 -12.30 -1.65
C ASP A 185 -5.17 -13.75 -1.17
N TYR A 186 -4.38 -14.21 -0.20
CA TYR A 186 -4.44 -15.60 0.28
C TYR A 186 -5.39 -15.72 1.47
N PHE A 187 -6.64 -16.11 1.19
CA PHE A 187 -7.63 -16.51 2.19
C PHE A 187 -7.64 -18.04 2.29
N TYR A 188 -8.60 -18.70 1.64
CA TYR A 188 -8.44 -20.10 1.28
C TYR A 188 -7.44 -20.26 0.13
N PRO A 189 -6.82 -21.46 -0.03
CA PRO A 189 -5.83 -21.67 -1.07
C PRO A 189 -6.45 -21.58 -2.46
N TYR A 190 -5.68 -21.10 -3.42
CA TYR A 190 -6.04 -21.10 -4.84
C TYR A 190 -6.37 -22.53 -5.31
N PRO A 191 -7.43 -22.72 -6.13
CA PRO A 191 -7.86 -24.04 -6.54
C PRO A 191 -6.81 -24.72 -7.42
N VAL A 192 -6.48 -25.96 -7.08
CA VAL A 192 -5.59 -26.85 -7.83
C VAL A 192 -6.39 -28.04 -8.33
N LYS A 193 -6.21 -28.38 -9.61
CA LYS A 193 -6.96 -29.46 -10.25
C LYS A 193 -6.69 -30.80 -9.54
N GLY A 194 -7.75 -31.44 -9.05
CA GLY A 194 -7.68 -32.75 -8.37
C GLY A 194 -7.46 -32.66 -6.86
N GLU A 195 -7.28 -31.46 -6.32
CA GLU A 195 -7.14 -31.22 -4.88
C GLU A 195 -8.46 -30.70 -4.30
N THR A 196 -8.84 -31.19 -3.12
CA THR A 196 -10.02 -30.74 -2.38
C THR A 196 -9.58 -30.18 -1.04
N ILE A 197 -10.21 -29.09 -0.59
CA ILE A 197 -9.95 -28.52 0.74
C ILE A 197 -10.54 -29.48 1.79
N PRO A 198 -9.72 -30.04 2.70
CA PRO A 198 -10.17 -31.09 3.61
C PRO A 198 -10.79 -30.49 4.89
N ASP A 199 -11.94 -29.83 4.76
CA ASP A 199 -12.66 -29.19 5.88
C ASP A 199 -14.10 -29.71 6.05
N ASP A 200 -14.44 -30.86 5.45
CA ASP A 200 -15.78 -31.48 5.53
C ASP A 200 -16.19 -31.82 6.97
N GLU A 201 -15.29 -32.45 7.74
CA GLU A 201 -15.53 -32.78 9.15
C GLU A 201 -15.77 -31.52 9.98
N LEU A 202 -14.95 -30.49 9.76
CA LEU A 202 -15.06 -29.22 10.44
C LEU A 202 -16.35 -28.49 10.08
N PHE A 203 -16.79 -28.58 8.83
CA PHE A 203 -18.07 -28.04 8.39
C PHE A 203 -19.25 -28.77 9.06
N MET A 204 -19.21 -30.09 9.15
CA MET A 204 -20.26 -30.86 9.85
C MET A 204 -20.38 -30.49 11.33
N GLU A 205 -19.26 -30.26 12.00
CA GLU A 205 -19.21 -29.91 13.43
C GLU A 205 -19.55 -28.44 13.70
N TYR A 206 -19.03 -27.51 12.89
CA TYR A 206 -19.08 -26.05 13.12
C TYR A 206 -19.83 -25.26 12.04
N SER A 207 -20.80 -25.88 11.35
CA SER A 207 -21.59 -25.20 10.30
C SER A 207 -22.27 -23.91 10.74
N ASN A 208 -22.54 -23.75 12.05
CA ASN A 208 -23.30 -22.63 12.61
C ASN A 208 -24.67 -22.44 11.90
N GLY A 209 -25.30 -23.54 11.49
CA GLY A 209 -26.58 -23.56 10.77
C GLY A 209 -26.48 -23.21 9.27
N ILE A 210 -25.28 -22.93 8.75
CA ILE A 210 -25.05 -22.67 7.33
C ILE A 210 -25.08 -24.00 6.57
N LYS A 211 -25.93 -24.10 5.54
CA LYS A 211 -26.18 -25.35 4.81
C LYS A 211 -25.20 -25.60 3.66
N ASN A 212 -24.60 -24.55 3.12
CA ASN A 212 -23.66 -24.63 2.01
C ASN A 212 -22.23 -24.39 2.53
N GLN A 213 -21.32 -25.31 2.23
CA GLN A 213 -19.95 -25.26 2.72
C GLN A 213 -19.18 -24.04 2.19
N ASP A 214 -19.41 -23.62 0.95
CA ASP A 214 -18.77 -22.42 0.39
C ASP A 214 -19.23 -21.14 1.10
N ASP A 215 -20.51 -21.06 1.47
CA ASP A 215 -21.04 -19.96 2.30
C ASP A 215 -20.45 -19.99 3.70
N TRP A 216 -20.23 -21.17 4.27
CA TRP A 216 -19.59 -21.34 5.56
C TRP A 216 -18.10 -20.92 5.53
N ARG A 217 -17.37 -21.30 4.47
CA ARG A 217 -15.99 -20.83 4.24
C ARG A 217 -15.94 -19.30 4.16
N ARG A 218 -16.83 -18.68 3.37
CA ARG A 218 -16.96 -17.20 3.30
C ARG A 218 -17.28 -16.60 4.66
N TYR A 219 -18.22 -17.19 5.40
CA TYR A 219 -18.60 -16.73 6.73
C TYR A 219 -17.40 -16.72 7.70
N ASN A 220 -16.58 -17.76 7.70
CA ASN A 220 -15.41 -17.83 8.56
C ASN A 220 -14.34 -16.77 8.22
N VAL A 221 -14.09 -16.54 6.93
CA VAL A 221 -13.20 -15.46 6.49
C VAL A 221 -13.77 -14.09 6.87
N ASN A 222 -15.08 -13.87 6.71
CA ASN A 222 -15.75 -12.64 7.11
C ASN A 222 -15.60 -12.35 8.61
N LEU A 223 -15.79 -13.37 9.46
CA LEU A 223 -15.56 -13.25 10.91
C LEU A 223 -14.11 -12.87 11.22
N PHE A 224 -13.14 -13.47 10.51
CA PHE A 224 -11.73 -13.10 10.66
C PHE A 224 -11.48 -11.64 10.29
N ILE A 225 -11.95 -11.19 9.13
CA ILE A 225 -11.71 -9.81 8.69
C ILE A 225 -12.32 -8.79 9.64
N GLU A 226 -13.54 -9.02 10.13
CA GLU A 226 -14.16 -8.16 11.13
C GLU A 226 -13.37 -8.15 12.45
N GLN A 227 -13.01 -9.32 12.99
CA GLN A 227 -12.26 -9.41 14.25
C GLN A 227 -10.86 -8.81 14.13
N PHE A 228 -10.18 -9.04 13.02
CA PHE A 228 -8.86 -8.49 12.74
C PHE A 228 -8.90 -6.97 12.70
N TYR A 229 -9.86 -6.39 11.97
CA TYR A 229 -10.06 -4.94 11.89
C TYR A 229 -10.26 -4.34 13.29
N LYS A 230 -11.18 -4.92 14.08
CA LYS A 230 -11.42 -4.49 15.47
C LYS A 230 -10.15 -4.57 16.32
N THR A 231 -9.44 -5.69 16.26
CA THR A 231 -8.20 -5.91 17.03
C THR A 231 -7.15 -4.85 16.75
N VAL A 232 -6.95 -4.47 15.47
CA VAL A 232 -5.97 -3.45 15.08
C VAL A 232 -6.36 -2.09 15.64
N HIS A 233 -7.60 -1.64 15.42
CA HIS A 233 -8.03 -0.30 15.85
C HIS A 233 -8.23 -0.19 17.36
N GLU A 234 -8.59 -1.27 18.06
CA GLU A 234 -8.59 -1.32 19.53
C GLU A 234 -7.17 -1.22 20.11
N THR A 235 -6.15 -1.66 19.35
CA THR A 235 -4.75 -1.61 19.79
C THR A 235 -4.10 -0.26 19.49
N LYS A 236 -4.22 0.25 18.25
CA LYS A 236 -3.78 1.59 17.84
C LYS A 236 -4.76 2.13 16.78
N PRO A 237 -5.70 3.03 17.15
CA PRO A 237 -6.79 3.46 16.26
C PRO A 237 -6.35 4.05 14.92
N TRP A 238 -5.18 4.65 14.84
CA TRP A 238 -4.64 5.28 13.62
C TRP A 238 -3.94 4.33 12.65
N VAL A 239 -3.69 3.07 13.06
CA VAL A 239 -3.02 2.09 12.19
C VAL A 239 -4.00 1.60 11.14
N LYS A 240 -3.68 1.83 9.87
CA LYS A 240 -4.56 1.54 8.73
C LYS A 240 -4.61 0.04 8.44
N VAL A 241 -5.79 -0.51 8.15
CA VAL A 241 -5.98 -1.90 7.70
C VAL A 241 -6.20 -1.93 6.19
N GLY A 242 -5.27 -2.56 5.47
CA GLY A 242 -5.34 -2.72 4.02
C GLY A 242 -5.52 -4.16 3.57
N ILE A 243 -6.29 -4.37 2.50
CA ILE A 243 -6.42 -5.69 1.88
C ILE A 243 -6.19 -5.58 0.37
N SER A 244 -5.34 -6.45 -0.17
CA SER A 244 -5.02 -6.57 -1.61
C SER A 244 -5.59 -7.87 -2.18
N PRO A 245 -6.88 -7.91 -2.53
CA PRO A 245 -7.51 -9.12 -3.04
C PRO A 245 -7.11 -9.42 -4.48
N PHE A 246 -7.44 -10.62 -4.96
CA PHE A 246 -7.30 -10.96 -6.37
C PHE A 246 -8.08 -9.97 -7.25
N GLY A 247 -7.66 -9.76 -8.49
CA GLY A 247 -8.25 -8.68 -9.31
C GLY A 247 -9.68 -8.92 -9.81
N ILE A 248 -10.20 -10.15 -9.75
CA ILE A 248 -11.59 -10.48 -10.14
C ILE A 248 -12.39 -10.78 -8.88
N TYR A 249 -13.41 -9.98 -8.57
CA TYR A 249 -14.35 -10.29 -7.48
C TYR A 249 -15.21 -11.51 -7.84
N ARG A 250 -15.98 -11.40 -8.92
CA ARG A 250 -16.79 -12.45 -9.55
C ARG A 250 -16.86 -12.23 -11.04
N ASN A 251 -16.97 -13.30 -11.82
CA ASN A 251 -17.25 -13.24 -13.25
C ASN A 251 -18.75 -13.03 -13.49
N LYS A 252 -19.10 -12.37 -14.60
CA LYS A 252 -20.49 -12.13 -15.02
C LYS A 252 -21.29 -13.43 -15.18
N LYS A 253 -20.63 -14.51 -15.60
CA LYS A 253 -21.25 -15.85 -15.74
C LYS A 253 -21.65 -16.47 -14.41
N SER A 254 -20.96 -16.12 -13.31
CA SER A 254 -21.21 -16.64 -11.97
C SER A 254 -22.21 -15.77 -11.21
N SER A 255 -22.25 -14.46 -11.50
CA SER A 255 -23.13 -13.52 -10.84
C SER A 255 -23.47 -12.31 -11.72
N PRO A 256 -24.72 -11.82 -11.70
CA PRO A 256 -25.12 -10.62 -12.43
C PRO A 256 -24.32 -9.36 -12.07
N VAL A 257 -23.76 -9.27 -10.86
CA VAL A 257 -22.92 -8.15 -10.43
C VAL A 257 -21.44 -8.33 -10.80
N GLY A 258 -21.05 -9.47 -11.38
CA GLY A 258 -19.67 -9.78 -11.75
C GLY A 258 -19.15 -8.98 -12.95
N SER A 259 -17.84 -8.87 -13.05
CA SER A 259 -17.13 -8.27 -14.18
C SER A 259 -17.19 -9.14 -15.43
N ASN A 260 -17.06 -8.55 -16.62
CA ASN A 260 -16.99 -9.30 -17.88
C ASN A 260 -15.62 -9.99 -18.05
N THR A 261 -15.42 -11.03 -17.25
CA THR A 261 -14.17 -11.78 -17.11
C THR A 261 -14.43 -13.28 -17.03
N ASN A 262 -13.37 -14.09 -17.11
CA ASN A 262 -13.44 -15.55 -17.12
C ASN A 262 -12.27 -16.20 -16.35
N GLY A 263 -11.85 -15.59 -15.25
CA GLY A 263 -10.73 -16.07 -14.42
C GLY A 263 -11.17 -16.61 -13.06
N ILE A 264 -10.20 -16.88 -12.19
CA ILE A 264 -10.41 -17.18 -10.76
C ILE A 264 -11.12 -15.99 -10.08
N GLN A 265 -11.90 -16.23 -9.02
CA GLN A 265 -12.76 -15.23 -8.39
C GLN A 265 -12.54 -15.21 -6.88
N ASN A 266 -12.45 -14.01 -6.29
CA ASN A 266 -12.35 -13.89 -4.83
C ASN A 266 -13.52 -14.58 -4.12
N TYR A 267 -14.75 -14.28 -4.52
CA TYR A 267 -15.95 -14.73 -3.80
C TYR A 267 -16.15 -16.25 -3.89
N ASP A 268 -15.98 -16.79 -5.10
CA ASP A 268 -16.36 -18.16 -5.43
C ASP A 268 -15.22 -19.15 -5.17
N ASP A 269 -13.96 -18.78 -5.46
CA ASP A 269 -12.81 -19.70 -5.43
C ASP A 269 -11.90 -19.49 -4.21
N LEU A 270 -11.82 -18.25 -3.68
CA LEU A 270 -10.98 -17.90 -2.52
C LEU A 270 -11.79 -17.63 -1.26
N TYR A 271 -13.13 -17.71 -1.35
CA TYR A 271 -14.10 -17.45 -0.28
C TYR A 271 -13.92 -16.09 0.41
N ALA A 272 -13.57 -15.07 -0.38
CA ALA A 272 -13.29 -13.72 0.07
C ALA A 272 -14.36 -12.74 -0.44
N ASP A 273 -15.28 -12.33 0.44
CA ASP A 273 -16.35 -11.39 0.09
C ASP A 273 -15.91 -9.93 0.24
N ILE A 274 -15.04 -9.49 -0.66
CA ILE A 274 -14.39 -8.17 -0.60
C ILE A 274 -15.42 -7.03 -0.55
N LEU A 275 -16.50 -7.12 -1.32
CA LEU A 275 -17.51 -6.07 -1.34
C LEU A 275 -18.24 -5.94 -0.01
N LEU A 276 -18.50 -7.05 0.69
CA LEU A 276 -19.02 -7.03 2.05
C LEU A 276 -18.07 -6.26 2.99
N TRP A 277 -16.77 -6.57 2.95
CA TRP A 277 -15.78 -5.95 3.84
C TRP A 277 -15.63 -4.45 3.57
N VAL A 278 -15.61 -4.05 2.29
CA VAL A 278 -15.57 -2.63 1.88
C VAL A 278 -16.81 -1.90 2.38
N ASN A 279 -18.01 -2.47 2.20
CA ASN A 279 -19.27 -1.81 2.56
C ASN A 279 -19.51 -1.75 4.06
N ASN A 280 -19.11 -2.79 4.81
CA ASN A 280 -19.20 -2.80 6.27
C ASN A 280 -18.05 -2.04 6.93
N GLY A 281 -17.02 -1.66 6.17
CA GLY A 281 -15.90 -0.89 6.67
C GLY A 281 -14.89 -1.71 7.49
N TRP A 282 -14.75 -3.00 7.20
CA TRP A 282 -13.79 -3.90 7.87
C TRP A 282 -12.37 -3.85 7.27
N LEU A 283 -12.07 -2.76 6.58
CA LEU A 283 -10.79 -2.36 6.03
C LEU A 283 -10.83 -0.85 5.78
N ASP A 284 -9.67 -0.21 5.78
CA ASP A 284 -9.53 1.22 5.52
C ASP A 284 -9.17 1.51 4.06
N TYR A 285 -8.56 0.57 3.35
CA TYR A 285 -8.29 0.69 1.92
C TYR A 285 -8.23 -0.66 1.21
N CYS A 286 -8.68 -0.69 -0.05
CA CYS A 286 -8.75 -1.90 -0.88
C CYS A 286 -7.81 -1.79 -2.08
N VAL A 287 -7.04 -2.86 -2.36
CA VAL A 287 -6.01 -2.90 -3.40
C VAL A 287 -6.19 -4.07 -4.37
N PRO A 288 -7.24 -4.11 -5.22
CA PRO A 288 -7.39 -5.23 -6.16
C PRO A 288 -6.18 -5.35 -7.10
N GLN A 289 -5.69 -6.57 -7.23
CA GLN A 289 -4.51 -6.92 -8.04
C GLN A 289 -4.85 -6.99 -9.53
N LEU A 290 -4.76 -5.87 -10.25
CA LEU A 290 -5.07 -5.79 -11.68
C LEU A 290 -3.83 -6.10 -12.53
N TYR A 291 -3.35 -7.33 -12.40
CA TYR A 291 -2.09 -7.79 -13.00
C TYR A 291 -2.25 -8.31 -14.43
N TRP A 292 -3.06 -7.63 -15.24
CA TRP A 292 -3.27 -7.95 -16.65
C TRP A 292 -2.99 -6.74 -17.53
N GLU A 293 -2.70 -7.02 -18.80
CA GLU A 293 -2.65 -6.02 -19.86
C GLU A 293 -4.05 -5.55 -20.26
N ILE A 294 -4.16 -4.32 -20.76
CA ILE A 294 -5.35 -3.83 -21.45
C ILE A 294 -5.56 -4.71 -22.69
N GLY A 295 -6.78 -5.23 -22.84
CA GLY A 295 -7.16 -6.16 -23.90
C GLY A 295 -7.04 -7.64 -23.55
N ASN A 296 -6.65 -8.00 -22.32
CA ASN A 296 -6.59 -9.40 -21.92
C ASN A 296 -7.97 -10.08 -22.08
N LYS A 297 -8.02 -11.22 -22.79
CA LYS A 297 -9.29 -11.88 -23.13
C LYS A 297 -10.08 -12.40 -21.93
N ASN A 298 -9.40 -12.78 -20.86
CA ASN A 298 -10.02 -13.39 -19.68
C ASN A 298 -10.19 -12.39 -18.52
N ALA A 299 -9.36 -11.36 -18.47
CA ALA A 299 -9.26 -10.43 -17.35
C ALA A 299 -8.77 -9.05 -17.81
N ASP A 300 -9.47 -8.44 -18.78
CA ASP A 300 -9.10 -7.13 -19.32
C ASP A 300 -8.96 -6.08 -18.21
N TYR A 301 -7.79 -5.43 -18.17
CA TYR A 301 -7.48 -4.39 -17.20
C TYR A 301 -8.51 -3.25 -17.23
N GLN A 302 -8.89 -2.78 -18.42
CA GLN A 302 -9.83 -1.65 -18.55
C GLN A 302 -11.22 -2.00 -18.02
N THR A 303 -11.67 -3.23 -18.26
CA THR A 303 -12.92 -3.77 -17.71
C THR A 303 -12.86 -3.82 -16.19
N LEU A 304 -11.79 -4.37 -15.62
CA LEU A 304 -11.66 -4.55 -14.18
C LEU A 304 -11.51 -3.24 -13.40
N ILE A 305 -10.67 -2.31 -13.88
CA ILE A 305 -10.47 -1.02 -13.19
C ILE A 305 -11.76 -0.20 -13.13
N LYS A 306 -12.57 -0.23 -14.21
CA LYS A 306 -13.90 0.41 -14.24
C LYS A 306 -14.88 -0.28 -13.30
N TRP A 307 -14.89 -1.61 -13.29
CA TRP A 307 -15.76 -2.39 -12.40
C TRP A 307 -15.46 -2.09 -10.92
N TRP A 308 -14.19 -2.16 -10.50
CA TRP A 308 -13.81 -1.84 -9.13
C TRP A 308 -14.13 -0.40 -8.74
N SER A 309 -13.88 0.55 -9.64
CA SER A 309 -14.21 1.96 -9.43
C SER A 309 -15.71 2.18 -9.16
N GLN A 310 -16.59 1.36 -9.73
CA GLN A 310 -18.04 1.42 -9.53
C GLN A 310 -18.51 0.71 -8.26
N HIS A 311 -17.87 -0.41 -7.90
CA HIS A 311 -18.40 -1.33 -6.87
C HIS A 311 -17.74 -1.21 -5.50
N ALA A 312 -16.53 -0.63 -5.38
CA ALA A 312 -15.77 -0.56 -4.13
C ALA A 312 -15.55 0.87 -3.60
N ALA A 313 -16.51 1.77 -3.83
CA ALA A 313 -16.34 3.21 -3.53
C ALA A 313 -16.48 3.60 -2.04
N ALA A 314 -16.91 2.69 -1.15
CA ALA A 314 -17.10 2.99 0.28
C ALA A 314 -15.78 3.14 1.06
N ARG A 315 -14.66 2.74 0.46
CA ARG A 315 -13.30 2.90 0.98
C ARG A 315 -12.37 3.39 -0.14
N PRO A 316 -11.25 4.06 0.17
CA PRO A 316 -10.19 4.35 -0.79
C PRO A 316 -9.82 3.10 -1.61
N LEU A 317 -10.05 3.18 -2.93
CA LEU A 317 -9.67 2.17 -3.90
C LEU A 317 -8.31 2.51 -4.50
N ILE A 318 -7.37 1.57 -4.41
CA ILE A 318 -6.00 1.72 -4.90
C ILE A 318 -5.76 0.56 -5.85
N ILE A 319 -5.07 0.73 -6.97
CA ILE A 319 -4.91 -0.38 -7.94
C ILE A 319 -3.56 -1.06 -7.74
N GLY A 320 -3.56 -2.38 -7.56
CA GLY A 320 -2.34 -3.18 -7.64
C GLY A 320 -1.91 -3.31 -9.11
N GLU A 321 -0.69 -2.87 -9.41
CA GLU A 321 -0.18 -2.74 -10.77
C GLU A 321 1.04 -3.63 -11.02
N ASP A 322 0.94 -4.58 -11.96
CA ASP A 322 2.08 -5.39 -12.40
C ASP A 322 2.98 -4.57 -13.33
N VAL A 323 4.11 -4.11 -12.80
CA VAL A 323 5.06 -3.22 -13.48
C VAL A 323 5.62 -3.86 -14.74
N GLU A 324 6.08 -5.11 -14.65
CA GLU A 324 6.71 -5.82 -15.76
C GLU A 324 5.70 -6.03 -16.89
N ARG A 325 4.48 -6.45 -16.56
CA ARG A 325 3.43 -6.64 -17.55
C ARG A 325 3.05 -5.35 -18.26
N THR A 326 2.96 -4.25 -17.52
CA THR A 326 2.59 -2.95 -18.07
C THR A 326 3.58 -2.41 -19.09
N VAL A 327 4.85 -2.78 -18.97
CA VAL A 327 5.90 -2.39 -19.94
C VAL A 327 6.19 -3.45 -21.00
N LYS A 328 5.75 -4.69 -20.78
CA LYS A 328 5.94 -5.81 -21.71
C LYS A 328 5.02 -5.74 -22.94
N TYR A 329 3.77 -5.36 -22.76
CA TYR A 329 2.78 -5.36 -23.85
C TYR A 329 2.65 -3.98 -24.49
N ALA A 330 2.47 -3.97 -25.80
CA ALA A 330 2.24 -2.75 -26.58
C ALA A 330 0.85 -2.16 -26.30
N ASP A 331 0.74 -0.84 -26.43
CA ASP A 331 -0.55 -0.15 -26.39
C ASP A 331 -1.41 -0.50 -27.62
N GLN A 332 -2.72 -0.64 -27.41
CA GLN A 332 -3.66 -1.03 -28.46
C GLN A 332 -3.85 0.05 -29.53
N ASN A 333 -3.69 1.33 -29.16
CA ASN A 333 -3.86 2.46 -30.07
C ASN A 333 -2.53 2.96 -30.64
N ASN A 334 -1.42 2.68 -29.95
CA ASN A 334 -0.07 3.00 -30.44
C ASN A 334 0.91 1.86 -30.15
N PRO A 335 1.15 0.95 -31.11
CA PRO A 335 2.00 -0.23 -30.88
C PRO A 335 3.48 0.09 -30.63
N ASN A 336 3.92 1.34 -30.83
CA ASN A 336 5.31 1.77 -30.59
C ASN A 336 5.62 2.10 -29.13
N ILE A 337 4.61 2.09 -28.25
CA ILE A 337 4.77 2.33 -26.82
C ILE A 337 4.12 1.19 -26.03
N HIS A 338 4.54 1.04 -24.77
CA HIS A 338 3.91 0.13 -23.84
C HIS A 338 2.67 0.75 -23.18
N GLN A 339 1.93 -0.02 -22.38
CA GLN A 339 0.60 0.35 -21.89
C GLN A 339 0.56 1.35 -20.71
N LEU A 340 1.71 1.79 -20.20
CA LEU A 340 1.76 2.69 -19.03
C LEU A 340 0.94 3.97 -19.24
N PRO A 341 1.04 4.70 -20.38
CA PRO A 341 0.27 5.93 -20.58
C PRO A 341 -1.25 5.69 -20.60
N ALA A 342 -1.70 4.59 -21.20
CA ALA A 342 -3.12 4.24 -21.24
C ALA A 342 -3.65 3.87 -19.85
N LYS A 343 -2.89 3.07 -19.08
CA LYS A 343 -3.26 2.75 -17.70
C LYS A 343 -3.29 3.99 -16.80
N MET A 344 -2.28 4.86 -16.87
CA MET A 344 -2.26 6.13 -16.14
C MET A 344 -3.41 7.06 -16.53
N THR A 345 -3.86 7.01 -17.79
CA THR A 345 -5.04 7.74 -18.24
C THR A 345 -6.32 7.20 -17.58
N LEU A 346 -6.48 5.87 -17.48
CA LEU A 346 -7.62 5.25 -16.79
C LEU A 346 -7.68 5.63 -15.32
N HIS A 347 -6.54 5.60 -14.61
CA HIS A 347 -6.43 6.06 -13.23
C HIS A 347 -6.94 7.49 -13.05
N ARG A 348 -6.54 8.41 -13.93
CA ARG A 348 -6.93 9.83 -13.86
C ARG A 348 -8.40 10.08 -14.21
N GLN A 349 -8.98 9.25 -15.08
CA GLN A 349 -10.38 9.39 -15.51
C GLN A 349 -11.37 8.85 -14.48
N LEU A 350 -10.92 8.04 -13.52
CA LEU A 350 -11.77 7.36 -12.55
C LEU A 350 -11.58 7.96 -11.15
N PRO A 351 -12.42 8.93 -10.73
CA PRO A 351 -12.19 9.72 -9.51
C PRO A 351 -12.25 8.91 -8.21
N ASN A 352 -12.83 7.70 -8.22
CA ASN A 352 -12.85 6.81 -7.07
C ASN A 352 -11.51 6.11 -6.83
N ILE A 353 -10.61 6.12 -7.81
CA ILE A 353 -9.27 5.58 -7.67
C ILE A 353 -8.40 6.61 -6.96
N LYS A 354 -7.82 6.20 -5.83
CA LYS A 354 -7.05 7.03 -4.91
C LYS A 354 -5.57 6.69 -4.90
N GLY A 355 -5.12 5.82 -5.79
CA GLY A 355 -3.69 5.54 -5.94
C GLY A 355 -3.37 4.22 -6.65
N THR A 356 -2.09 3.86 -6.55
CA THR A 356 -1.50 2.68 -7.17
C THR A 356 -0.51 2.04 -6.21
N VAL A 357 -0.42 0.71 -6.21
CA VAL A 357 0.65 -0.03 -5.56
C VAL A 357 1.42 -0.84 -6.59
N LEU A 358 2.74 -0.67 -6.63
CA LEU A 358 3.61 -1.28 -7.62
C LEU A 358 3.96 -2.72 -7.22
N TRP A 359 3.49 -3.68 -8.02
CA TRP A 359 3.92 -5.08 -7.96
C TRP A 359 4.98 -5.36 -9.03
N TYR A 360 6.19 -5.75 -8.66
CA TYR A 360 6.79 -5.67 -7.33
C TYR A 360 7.83 -4.55 -7.30
N ALA A 361 8.16 -4.06 -6.10
CA ALA A 361 8.97 -2.85 -5.92
C ALA A 361 10.27 -2.89 -6.72
N LYS A 362 10.96 -4.04 -6.76
CA LYS A 362 12.22 -4.18 -7.49
C LYS A 362 12.07 -3.93 -9.00
N ALA A 363 10.96 -4.29 -9.63
CA ALA A 363 10.75 -4.01 -11.05
C ALA A 363 10.70 -2.49 -11.34
N ALA A 364 10.14 -1.71 -10.41
CA ALA A 364 10.17 -0.25 -10.47
C ALA A 364 11.58 0.30 -10.19
N VAL A 365 12.25 -0.21 -9.16
CA VAL A 365 13.64 0.16 -8.78
C VAL A 365 14.63 -0.09 -9.91
N ASP A 366 14.52 -1.25 -10.57
CA ASP A 366 15.35 -1.63 -11.73
C ASP A 366 14.96 -0.84 -13.00
N ASN A 367 13.94 0.04 -12.90
CA ASN A 367 13.45 0.91 -13.97
C ASN A 367 13.10 0.12 -15.26
N ILE A 368 12.50 -1.07 -15.10
CA ILE A 368 12.15 -1.95 -16.22
C ILE A 368 11.23 -1.17 -17.18
N GLY A 369 11.58 -1.15 -18.47
CA GLY A 369 10.83 -0.42 -19.49
C GLY A 369 10.72 1.08 -19.25
N ASN A 370 11.68 1.69 -18.54
CA ASN A 370 11.67 3.10 -18.12
C ASN A 370 10.52 3.49 -17.17
N TYR A 371 9.94 2.52 -16.45
CA TYR A 371 8.78 2.76 -15.59
C TYR A 371 9.06 3.81 -14.50
N GLY A 372 10.10 3.63 -13.69
CA GLY A 372 10.47 4.57 -12.62
C GLY A 372 10.80 5.97 -13.16
N THR A 373 11.52 6.04 -14.28
CA THR A 373 11.79 7.30 -14.99
C THR A 373 10.50 8.01 -15.38
N ALA A 374 9.52 7.29 -15.93
CA ALA A 374 8.23 7.86 -16.30
C ALA A 374 7.44 8.33 -15.06
N LEU A 375 7.51 7.61 -13.94
CA LEU A 375 6.94 8.06 -12.66
C LEU A 375 7.54 9.42 -12.24
N ARG A 376 8.86 9.48 -12.01
CA ARG A 376 9.50 10.69 -11.47
C ARG A 376 9.48 11.90 -12.41
N THR A 377 9.41 11.69 -13.72
CA THR A 377 9.45 12.80 -14.68
C THR A 377 8.08 13.26 -15.15
N ALA A 378 7.06 12.40 -15.11
CA ALA A 378 5.74 12.69 -15.69
C ALA A 378 4.57 12.40 -14.75
N TYR A 379 4.46 11.19 -14.21
CA TYR A 379 3.23 10.75 -13.52
C TYR A 379 3.19 11.16 -12.04
N TRP A 380 4.29 10.99 -11.31
CA TRP A 380 4.48 11.29 -9.89
C TRP A 380 5.52 12.39 -9.65
N LYS A 381 5.70 13.27 -10.63
CA LYS A 381 6.68 14.37 -10.63
C LYS A 381 6.64 15.26 -9.37
N TYR A 382 5.47 15.48 -8.80
CA TYR A 382 5.28 16.32 -7.63
C TYR A 382 5.01 15.48 -6.37
N PRO A 383 5.45 15.92 -5.19
CA PRO A 383 5.11 15.28 -3.92
C PRO A 383 3.59 15.14 -3.75
N SER A 384 3.18 14.07 -3.07
CA SER A 384 1.78 13.79 -2.79
C SER A 384 1.60 13.32 -1.36
N LEU A 385 0.49 13.76 -0.76
CA LEU A 385 0.04 13.27 0.55
C LEU A 385 -0.77 11.99 0.36
N GLN A 386 -0.89 11.17 1.39
CA GLN A 386 -1.79 10.01 1.33
C GLN A 386 -3.26 10.49 1.35
N PRO A 387 -4.20 9.65 0.85
CA PRO A 387 -5.63 9.91 0.95
C PRO A 387 -6.07 10.10 2.41
N VAL A 388 -7.04 10.98 2.63
CA VAL A 388 -7.66 11.14 3.94
C VAL A 388 -8.54 9.94 4.26
N MET A 389 -8.64 9.61 5.55
CA MET A 389 -9.49 8.53 6.07
C MET A 389 -10.47 9.07 7.12
N PRO A 390 -11.45 9.90 6.72
CA PRO A 390 -12.33 10.62 7.65
C PRO A 390 -13.23 9.72 8.49
N PHE A 391 -13.35 8.43 8.12
CA PHE A 391 -14.07 7.42 8.88
C PHE A 391 -13.28 6.86 10.08
N ILE A 392 -11.97 7.11 10.16
CA ILE A 392 -11.15 6.84 11.35
C ILE A 392 -11.12 8.11 12.22
N ASP A 393 -10.62 9.22 11.67
CA ASP A 393 -10.79 10.56 12.22
C ASP A 393 -10.68 11.60 11.08
N GLY A 394 -11.55 12.61 11.12
CA GLY A 394 -11.63 13.68 10.12
C GLY A 394 -11.24 15.05 10.64
N LYS A 395 -10.73 15.16 11.87
CA LYS A 395 -10.45 16.44 12.51
C LYS A 395 -8.99 16.82 12.34
N ALA A 396 -8.74 17.78 11.44
CA ALA A 396 -7.41 18.32 11.26
C ALA A 396 -6.80 18.94 12.55
N PRO A 397 -5.46 18.85 12.72
CA PRO A 397 -4.77 19.50 13.83
C PRO A 397 -4.88 21.03 13.73
N GLY A 398 -4.51 21.71 14.81
CA GLY A 398 -4.43 23.17 14.81
C GLY A 398 -3.45 23.70 13.75
N LYS A 399 -3.63 24.95 13.32
CA LYS A 399 -2.65 25.61 12.44
C LYS A 399 -1.31 25.84 13.14
N VAL A 400 -0.21 25.82 12.40
CA VAL A 400 1.12 26.16 12.92
C VAL A 400 1.15 27.55 13.54
N LYS A 401 2.07 27.78 14.47
CA LYS A 401 2.22 29.08 15.17
C LYS A 401 3.60 29.66 14.92
N LYS A 402 3.74 30.97 15.17
CA LYS A 402 5.03 31.70 15.11
C LYS A 402 5.80 31.52 13.79
N LEU A 403 5.10 31.42 12.65
CA LEU A 403 5.73 31.28 11.33
C LEU A 403 6.54 32.53 10.96
N LYS A 404 7.87 32.43 10.93
CA LYS A 404 8.77 33.55 10.60
C LYS A 404 10.10 33.05 10.02
N PRO A 405 10.72 33.81 9.11
CA PRO A 405 12.10 33.56 8.75
C PRO A 405 13.05 34.06 9.85
N ILE A 406 14.13 33.32 10.11
CA ILE A 406 15.19 33.66 11.07
C ILE A 406 16.55 33.23 10.51
N TRP A 407 17.62 33.84 11.02
CA TRP A 407 18.99 33.38 10.79
C TRP A 407 19.44 32.50 11.95
N ILE A 408 20.02 31.35 11.66
CA ILE A 408 20.62 30.43 12.64
C ILE A 408 21.96 29.98 12.06
N ASP A 409 23.06 30.23 12.76
CA ASP A 409 24.41 29.77 12.37
C ASP A 409 24.79 30.05 10.90
N GLY A 410 24.39 31.22 10.40
CA GLY A 410 24.64 31.64 9.01
C GLY A 410 23.64 31.11 7.97
N ASP A 411 22.71 30.24 8.36
CA ASP A 411 21.64 29.74 7.50
C ASP A 411 20.35 30.55 7.66
N TYR A 412 19.71 30.90 6.54
CA TYR A 412 18.39 31.51 6.52
C TYR A 412 17.32 30.41 6.51
N VAL A 413 16.49 30.36 7.56
CA VAL A 413 15.49 29.29 7.74
C VAL A 413 14.09 29.87 7.96
N LEU A 414 13.08 29.20 7.42
CA LEU A 414 11.69 29.41 7.78
C LEU A 414 11.37 28.55 9.00
N PHE A 415 11.01 29.17 10.12
CA PHE A 415 10.71 28.50 11.38
C PHE A 415 9.23 28.63 11.75
N TRP A 416 8.67 27.61 12.38
CA TRP A 416 7.35 27.63 13.02
C TRP A 416 7.36 26.78 14.31
N THR A 417 6.27 26.82 15.07
CA THR A 417 6.05 25.92 16.20
C THR A 417 4.79 25.10 15.96
N ALA A 418 4.81 23.85 16.43
CA ALA A 418 3.66 22.95 16.40
C ALA A 418 2.40 23.59 17.01
N PRO A 419 1.20 23.28 16.50
CA PRO A 419 -0.04 23.54 17.23
C PRO A 419 -0.07 22.80 18.57
N LYS A 420 -1.00 23.18 19.46
CA LYS A 420 -1.29 22.33 20.62
C LYS A 420 -2.12 21.14 20.14
N GLY A 421 -1.77 19.95 20.59
CA GLY A 421 -2.53 18.70 20.46
C GLY A 421 -2.19 17.82 21.66
N THR A 422 -3.16 17.05 22.15
CA THR A 422 -3.01 16.22 23.34
C THR A 422 -3.21 14.73 23.05
N GLY A 423 -3.85 14.41 21.93
CA GLY A 423 -4.10 13.04 21.47
C GLY A 423 -3.52 12.80 20.09
N TRP A 424 -3.60 11.56 19.62
CA TRP A 424 -3.15 11.19 18.28
C TRP A 424 -4.03 11.82 17.19
N GLU A 425 -5.28 12.15 17.52
CA GLU A 425 -6.28 12.76 16.65
C GLU A 425 -5.96 14.21 16.28
N ASP A 426 -5.21 14.94 17.12
CA ASP A 426 -4.99 16.37 16.92
C ASP A 426 -3.52 16.81 17.05
N LYS A 427 -2.62 15.87 17.31
CA LYS A 427 -1.18 16.09 17.31
C LYS A 427 -0.65 16.20 15.89
N ALA A 428 0.07 17.28 15.63
CA ALA A 428 0.80 17.45 14.37
C ALA A 428 2.04 16.54 14.34
N GLU A 429 2.12 15.68 13.33
CA GLU A 429 3.25 14.76 13.09
C GLU A 429 4.12 15.21 11.91
N LYS A 430 3.52 15.84 10.89
CA LYS A 430 4.23 16.35 9.71
C LYS A 430 3.77 17.77 9.36
N TYR A 431 4.51 18.43 8.49
CA TYR A 431 4.22 19.77 7.97
C TYR A 431 4.41 19.79 6.46
N VAL A 432 3.51 20.47 5.75
CA VAL A 432 3.66 20.73 4.32
C VAL A 432 4.04 22.19 4.14
N VAL A 433 5.12 22.41 3.39
CA VAL A 433 5.57 23.75 3.04
C VAL A 433 5.33 23.97 1.55
N TYR A 434 4.59 25.04 1.27
CA TYR A 434 4.29 25.49 -0.08
C TYR A 434 5.01 26.80 -0.40
N ARG A 435 5.32 27.02 -1.68
CA ARG A 435 5.96 28.24 -2.17
C ARG A 435 5.25 28.80 -3.40
N PHE A 436 4.94 30.09 -3.35
CA PHE A 436 4.25 30.84 -4.41
C PHE A 436 5.02 32.11 -4.77
N ALA A 437 4.98 32.51 -6.04
CA ALA A 437 5.54 33.76 -6.50
C ALA A 437 4.76 34.97 -5.93
N LYS A 438 5.38 36.15 -5.90
CA LYS A 438 4.68 37.38 -5.47
C LYS A 438 3.47 37.66 -6.36
N GLY A 439 2.28 37.69 -5.76
CA GLY A 439 1.03 38.01 -6.45
C GLY A 439 0.34 36.81 -7.08
N GLU A 440 0.96 35.63 -7.03
CA GLU A 440 0.33 34.37 -7.43
C GLU A 440 -0.84 34.00 -6.50
N PHE A 441 -1.89 33.41 -7.07
CA PHE A 441 -3.01 32.88 -6.30
C PHE A 441 -2.55 31.70 -5.42
N ILE A 442 -2.85 31.77 -4.12
CA ILE A 442 -2.45 30.74 -3.17
C ILE A 442 -3.45 29.58 -3.26
N ASN A 443 -3.08 28.54 -4.00
CA ASN A 443 -3.79 27.27 -4.05
C ASN A 443 -2.96 26.16 -3.38
N THR A 444 -3.34 25.75 -2.18
CA THR A 444 -2.66 24.65 -1.46
C THR A 444 -3.02 23.27 -1.98
N ASP A 445 -3.95 23.16 -2.93
CA ASP A 445 -4.31 21.90 -3.59
C ASP A 445 -3.51 21.63 -4.86
N ASP A 446 -2.68 22.58 -5.28
CA ASP A 446 -1.72 22.39 -6.38
C ASP A 446 -0.42 21.74 -5.84
N PRO A 447 -0.14 20.45 -6.12
CA PRO A 447 1.06 19.79 -5.62
C PRO A 447 2.35 20.35 -6.21
N SER A 448 2.31 21.07 -7.33
CA SER A 448 3.50 21.74 -7.87
C SER A 448 4.04 22.85 -6.96
N LYS A 449 3.22 23.27 -5.99
CA LYS A 449 3.58 24.28 -4.99
C LYS A 449 4.20 23.68 -3.75
N ILE A 450 4.12 22.36 -3.53
CA ILE A 450 4.76 21.68 -2.41
C ILE A 450 6.26 21.68 -2.65
N CYS A 451 7.02 22.35 -1.79
CA CYS A 451 8.48 22.34 -1.83
C CYS A 451 9.10 21.43 -0.76
N ALA A 452 8.36 21.09 0.30
CA ALA A 452 8.80 20.14 1.31
C ALA A 452 7.61 19.52 2.05
N ILE A 453 7.77 18.27 2.47
CA ILE A 453 6.98 17.59 3.50
C ILE A 453 7.99 17.15 4.56
N THR A 454 7.81 17.54 5.81
CA THR A 454 8.81 17.31 6.86
C THR A 454 8.18 17.13 8.24
N ASP A 455 8.81 16.33 9.09
CA ASP A 455 8.54 16.20 10.53
C ASP A 455 9.16 17.35 11.35
N LYS A 456 10.09 18.12 10.77
CA LYS A 456 10.77 19.24 11.43
C LYS A 456 9.91 20.49 11.43
N THR A 457 10.12 21.37 12.41
CA THR A 457 9.42 22.66 12.50
C THR A 457 10.19 23.81 11.83
N PHE A 458 11.05 23.49 10.86
CA PHE A 458 11.80 24.45 10.08
C PHE A 458 12.13 23.94 8.68
N LEU A 459 12.39 24.87 7.75
CA LEU A 459 12.88 24.60 6.40
C LEU A 459 14.00 25.58 6.06
N LYS A 460 15.15 25.07 5.58
CA LYS A 460 16.22 25.91 5.04
C LYS A 460 15.75 26.60 3.77
N LEU A 461 15.89 27.93 3.72
CA LEU A 461 15.48 28.75 2.60
C LEU A 461 16.66 28.95 1.63
N PRO A 462 16.44 28.87 0.31
CA PRO A 462 17.49 29.14 -0.68
C PRO A 462 17.67 30.66 -0.84
N TYR A 463 18.26 31.30 0.17
CA TYR A 463 18.51 32.75 0.16
C TYR A 463 19.54 33.13 -0.93
N GLN A 464 19.18 34.11 -1.75
CA GLN A 464 19.94 34.69 -2.84
C GLN A 464 19.81 36.22 -2.83
N GLN A 465 20.51 36.87 -1.90
CA GLN A 465 20.63 38.34 -1.80
C GLN A 465 19.33 39.12 -1.50
N GLY A 466 18.22 38.47 -1.17
CA GLY A 466 16.99 39.13 -0.72
C GLY A 466 16.23 39.90 -1.81
N LYS A 467 16.49 39.62 -3.09
CA LYS A 467 15.94 40.36 -4.24
C LYS A 467 14.55 39.87 -4.62
N GLU A 468 14.30 38.57 -4.49
CA GLU A 468 13.05 37.97 -4.95
C GLU A 468 12.04 37.85 -3.82
N LYS A 469 10.78 38.22 -4.10
CA LYS A 469 9.69 38.13 -3.13
C LYS A 469 8.89 36.86 -3.37
N TRP A 470 8.78 36.05 -2.32
CA TRP A 470 8.04 34.80 -2.31
C TRP A 470 6.98 34.82 -1.20
N VAL A 471 5.94 34.00 -1.35
CA VAL A 471 4.99 33.68 -0.28
C VAL A 471 5.16 32.21 0.07
N TYR A 472 5.57 31.95 1.31
CA TYR A 472 5.58 30.60 1.86
C TYR A 472 4.31 30.37 2.65
N VAL A 473 3.77 29.16 2.55
CA VAL A 473 2.60 28.71 3.30
C VAL A 473 2.96 27.42 4.00
N VAL A 474 2.57 27.28 5.27
CA VAL A 474 2.81 26.07 6.06
C VAL A 474 1.49 25.57 6.62
N THR A 475 1.24 24.27 6.46
CA THR A 475 0.17 23.50 7.10
C THR A 475 0.79 22.39 7.96
N ALA A 476 0.10 22.01 9.04
CA ALA A 476 0.37 20.81 9.82
C ALA A 476 -0.51 19.64 9.35
N LEU A 477 0.02 18.43 9.48
CA LEU A 477 -0.64 17.15 9.23
C LEU A 477 -0.62 16.33 10.52
N ASP A 478 -1.73 15.69 10.85
CA ASP A 478 -1.77 14.65 11.87
C ASP A 478 -1.33 13.29 11.29
N ARG A 479 -1.43 12.24 12.11
CA ARG A 479 -1.04 10.89 11.73
C ARG A 479 -1.91 10.28 10.62
N LEU A 480 -3.14 10.74 10.44
CA LEU A 480 -4.07 10.33 9.37
C LEU A 480 -4.04 11.26 8.16
N GLN A 481 -3.06 12.17 8.08
CA GLN A 481 -2.89 13.14 7.01
C GLN A 481 -4.01 14.19 6.91
N ASN A 482 -4.81 14.41 7.96
CA ASN A 482 -5.72 15.55 8.00
C ASN A 482 -4.91 16.83 8.09
N GLU A 483 -5.26 17.81 7.27
CA GLU A 483 -4.44 18.99 7.06
C GLU A 483 -5.05 20.24 7.70
N SER A 484 -4.27 20.89 8.56
CA SER A 484 -4.68 22.11 9.26
C SER A 484 -4.91 23.29 8.31
N LYS A 485 -5.52 24.35 8.85
CA LYS A 485 -5.59 25.65 8.15
C LYS A 485 -4.20 26.22 7.88
N ALA A 486 -4.04 26.81 6.71
CA ALA A 486 -2.77 27.34 6.24
C ALA A 486 -2.33 28.64 6.95
N VAL A 487 -1.02 28.78 7.19
CA VAL A 487 -0.39 30.02 7.68
C VAL A 487 0.61 30.50 6.65
N LYS A 488 0.50 31.77 6.24
CA LYS A 488 1.34 32.35 5.18
C LYS A 488 2.33 33.38 5.69
N ARG A 489 3.49 33.46 5.05
CA ARG A 489 4.54 34.46 5.32
C ARG A 489 5.15 34.94 4.00
N LYS A 490 5.25 36.26 3.83
CA LYS A 490 6.02 36.87 2.75
C LYS A 490 7.50 36.84 3.13
N ILE A 491 8.35 36.37 2.23
CA ILE A 491 9.78 36.19 2.46
C ILE A 491 10.52 36.82 1.27
N LYS A 492 11.68 37.43 1.54
CA LYS A 492 12.63 37.83 0.52
C LYS A 492 13.76 36.81 0.51
N LEU A 493 13.96 36.15 -0.63
CA LEU A 493 15.09 35.26 -0.85
C LEU A 493 16.19 36.02 -1.55
#